data_AF-Q31GC0-F1
#
_entry.id   AF-Q31GC0-F1
#
_cell.length_a   1.000
_cell.length_b   1.000
_cell.length_c   1.000
_cell.angle_alpha   90.00
_cell.angle_beta   90.00
_cell.angle_gamma   90.00
#
_symmetry.space_group_name_H-M   'P 1'
#
loop_
_entity.id
_entity.type
_entity.pdbx_description
1 polymer ?
#
loop_
_entity_poly.entity_id
_entity_poly.type
_entity_poly.pdbx_seq_one_letter_code
_entity_poly.pdbx_strand_id
1 'polypeptide(L)' 'MAKVNNAESYQQNYAKLQEIAQKLSHSEEIDIDELVPMVDEATRAYQVCQSRIEAVEAALNKRLDQESDDEKPTETIE' A
#
# COMPACT_ATOMS: atom_id res chain seq x y z
N MET A 1 17.82 4.52 12.91
CA MET A 1 16.71 3.68 12.41
C MET A 1 15.44 4.48 12.56
N ALA A 2 14.79 4.87 11.47
CA ALA A 2 13.53 5.60 11.55
C ALA A 2 12.49 4.70 12.23
N LYS A 3 11.90 5.15 13.33
CA LYS A 3 10.73 4.49 13.91
C LYS A 3 9.66 4.49 12.83
N VAL A 4 9.27 3.32 12.34
CA VAL A 4 8.07 3.20 11.52
C VAL A 4 6.92 3.56 12.46
N ASN A 5 6.29 4.71 12.24
CA ASN A 5 5.08 5.05 12.94
C ASN A 5 4.04 4.00 12.56
N ASN A 6 3.46 3.36 13.55
CA ASN A 6 2.50 2.28 13.35
C ASN A 6 1.30 2.72 12.47
N ALA A 7 0.88 3.98 12.62
CA ALA A 7 -0.14 4.59 11.76
C ALA A 7 0.21 4.61 10.25
N GLU A 8 1.50 4.60 9.90
CA GLU A 8 2.00 4.64 8.51
C GLU A 8 2.41 3.25 7.98
N SER A 9 2.29 2.21 8.80
CA SER A 9 2.70 0.85 8.42
C SER A 9 1.67 0.18 7.52
N TYR A 10 2.11 -0.34 6.37
CA TYR A 10 1.28 -1.15 5.47
C TYR A 10 0.65 -2.34 6.21
N GLN A 11 1.45 -3.10 6.94
CA GLN A 11 1.01 -4.35 7.60
C GLN A 11 -0.14 -4.09 8.58
N GLN A 12 -0.08 -3.00 9.33
CA GLN A 12 -1.09 -2.70 10.34
C GLN A 12 -2.38 -2.17 9.73
N ASN A 13 -2.28 -1.29 8.75
CA ASN A 13 -3.45 -0.79 8.03
C ASN A 13 -4.14 -1.93 7.25
N TYR A 14 -3.37 -2.86 6.69
CA TYR A 14 -3.92 -4.06 6.06
C TYR A 14 -4.64 -4.97 7.06
N ALA A 15 -4.05 -5.22 8.23
CA ALA A 15 -4.70 -6.02 9.28
C ALA A 15 -6.02 -5.37 9.74
N LYS A 16 -6.05 -4.04 9.86
CA LYS A 16 -7.24 -3.28 10.23
C LYS A 16 -8.34 -3.34 9.16
N LEU A 17 -7.97 -3.21 7.89
CA LEU A 17 -8.87 -3.43 6.76
C LEU A 17 -9.48 -4.83 6.80
N GLN A 18 -8.66 -5.84 7.05
CA GLN A 18 -9.10 -7.23 7.14
C GLN A 18 -10.08 -7.44 8.29
N GLU A 19 -9.80 -6.87 9.47
CA GLU A 19 -10.69 -6.93 10.63
C GLU A 19 -12.05 -6.28 10.33
N ILE A 20 -12.05 -5.09 9.73
CA ILE A 20 -13.29 -4.39 9.36
C ILE A 20 -14.07 -5.21 8.32
N ALA A 21 -13.40 -5.73 7.29
CA ALA A 21 -14.04 -6.57 6.27
C ALA A 21 -14.66 -7.84 6.88
N GLN A 22 -13.97 -8.48 7.82
CA GLN A 22 -14.51 -9.62 8.56
C GLN A 22 -15.72 -9.23 9.39
N LYS A 23 -15.68 -8.10 10.12
CA LYS A 23 -16.83 -7.64 10.89
C LYS A 23 -18.05 -7.38 9.98
N LEU A 24 -17.82 -6.74 8.83
CA LEU A 24 -18.87 -6.49 7.83
C LEU A 24 -19.45 -7.77 7.22
N SER A 25 -18.63 -8.80 6.99
CA SER A 25 -19.09 -10.03 6.33
C SER A 25 -19.83 -11.00 7.26
N HIS A 26 -19.58 -10.94 8.57
CA HIS A 26 -20.15 -11.87 9.56
C HIS A 26 -21.36 -11.29 10.30
N SER A 27 -21.67 -10.01 10.14
CA SER A 27 -22.79 -9.37 10.82
C SER A 27 -24.04 -9.40 9.94
N GLU A 28 -25.10 -10.07 10.39
CA GLU A 28 -26.40 -10.11 9.68
C GLU A 28 -27.12 -8.75 9.68
N GLU A 29 -27.01 -8.00 10.78
CA GLU A 29 -27.53 -6.64 10.89
C GLU A 29 -26.47 -5.74 11.53
N ILE A 30 -26.04 -4.72 10.80
CA ILE A 30 -25.13 -3.67 11.30
C ILE A 30 -25.93 -2.39 11.47
N ASP A 31 -25.79 -1.77 12.64
CA ASP A 31 -26.33 -0.44 12.88
C ASP A 31 -25.65 0.58 11.94
N ILE A 32 -26.46 1.41 11.28
CA ILE A 32 -25.96 2.45 10.38
C ILE A 32 -25.04 3.44 11.10
N ASP A 33 -25.27 3.68 12.39
CA ASP A 33 -24.44 4.56 13.20
C ASP A 33 -23.06 3.95 13.49
N GLU A 34 -22.95 2.61 13.49
CA GLU A 34 -21.66 1.89 13.56
C GLU A 34 -21.01 1.71 12.18
N LEU A 35 -21.81 1.65 11.12
CA LEU A 35 -21.31 1.41 9.76
C LEU A 35 -20.43 2.55 9.25
N VAL A 36 -20.90 3.79 9.42
CA VAL A 36 -20.20 4.99 8.95
C VAL A 36 -18.77 5.08 9.50
N PRO A 37 -18.52 5.04 10.82
CA PRO A 37 -17.16 5.13 11.36
C PRO A 37 -16.27 3.96 10.91
N MET A 38 -16.83 2.76 10.74
CA MET A 38 -16.07 1.61 10.22
C MET A 38 -15.63 1.82 8.76
N VAL A 39 -16.51 2.33 7.90
CA VAL A 39 -16.17 2.59 6.49
C VAL A 39 -15.14 3.71 6.37
N ASP A 40 -15.28 4.77 7.17
CA ASP A 40 -14.29 5.86 7.22
C ASP A 40 -12.91 5.35 7.65
N GLU A 41 -12.89 4.47 8.65
CA GLU A 41 -11.66 3.86 9.14
C GLU A 41 -11.02 2.92 8.13
N ALA A 42 -11.81 2.09 7.46
CA ALA A 42 -11.34 1.23 6.37
C ALA A 42 -10.78 2.07 5.20
N THR A 43 -11.44 3.18 4.86
CA THR A 43 -10.99 4.09 3.79
C THR A 43 -9.64 4.71 4.11
N ARG A 44 -9.44 5.17 5.35
CA ARG A 44 -8.13 5.70 5.79
C ARG A 44 -7.03 4.63 5.74
N ALA A 45 -7.32 3.43 6.24
CA ALA A 45 -6.37 2.32 6.20
C ALA A 45 -6.02 1.94 4.76
N TYR A 46 -7.01 1.92 3.86
CA TYR A 46 -6.83 1.66 2.45
C TYR A 46 -5.91 2.68 1.77
N GLN A 47 -6.10 3.97 2.03
CA GLN A 47 -5.26 5.02 1.44
C GLN A 47 -3.78 4.85 1.82
N VAL A 48 -3.49 4.46 3.07
CA VAL A 48 -2.12 4.16 3.51
C VAL A 48 -1.60 2.93 2.75
N CYS A 49 -2.37 1.85 2.68
CA CYS A 49 -1.99 0.64 1.95
C CYS A 49 -1.66 0.96 0.48
N GLN A 50 -2.56 1.69 -0.19
CA GLN A 50 -2.41 2.11 -1.57
C GLN A 50 -1.13 2.94 -1.78
N SER A 51 -0.92 3.98 -0.97
CA SER A 51 0.27 4.84 -1.08
C SER A 51 1.58 4.06 -0.93
N ARG A 52 1.59 3.05 -0.04
CA ARG A 52 2.76 2.18 0.14
C ARG A 52 2.99 1.26 -1.07
N ILE A 53 1.93 0.76 -1.70
CA ILE A 53 2.03 -0.06 -2.93
C ILE A 53 2.57 0.80 -4.07
N GLU A 54 2.00 1.99 -4.29
CA GLU A 54 2.43 2.94 -5.34
C GLU A 54 3.92 3.30 -5.19
N ALA A 55 4.38 3.53 -3.96
CA ALA A 55 5.80 3.80 -3.68
C ALA A 55 6.71 2.61 -4.03
N VAL A 56 6.24 1.38 -3.82
CA VAL A 56 6.97 0.16 -4.18
C VAL A 56 6.99 -0.01 -5.70
N GLU A 57 5.86 0.16 -6.37
CA GLU A 57 5.75 0.10 -7.84
C GLU A 57 6.69 1.11 -8.51
N ALA A 58 6.67 2.37 -8.05
CA ALA A 58 7.57 3.40 -8.56
C ALA A 58 9.05 3.05 -8.35
N ALA A 59 9.41 2.48 -7.20
CA ALA A 59 10.78 2.06 -6.92
C ALA A 59 11.23 0.86 -7.77
N LEU A 60 10.33 -0.07 -8.07
CA LEU A 60 10.60 -1.21 -8.95
C LEU A 60 10.75 -0.76 -10.39
N ASN A 61 9.82 0.05 -10.91
CA ASN A 61 9.89 0.58 -12.28
C ASN A 61 11.20 1.33 -12.51
N LYS A 62 11.59 2.21 -11.56
CA LYS A 62 12.87 2.93 -11.66
C LYS A 62 14.08 2.00 -11.74
N ARG A 63 14.08 0.87 -11.03
CA ARG A 63 15.19 -0.10 -11.07
C ARG A 63 15.22 -0.85 -12.40
N LEU A 64 14.06 -1.29 -12.88
CA LEU A 64 13.94 -2.02 -14.14
C LEU A 64 14.30 -1.14 -15.34
N ASP A 65 13.89 0.13 -15.34
CA ASP A 65 14.28 1.09 -16.39
C ASP A 65 15.79 1.35 -16.38
N GLN A 66 16.42 1.43 -15.19
CA GLN A 66 17.87 1.59 -15.06
C GLN A 66 18.68 0.39 -15.56
N GLU A 67 18.15 -0.83 -15.45
CA GLU A 67 18.80 -2.04 -15.99
C GLU A 67 18.76 -2.09 -17.54
N SER A 68 17.87 -1.33 -18.18
CA SER A 68 17.76 -1.27 -19.65
C SER A 68 18.68 -0.25 -20.33
N ASP A 69 19.31 0.66 -19.57
CA ASP A 69 20.17 1.74 -20.09
C ASP A 69 21.69 1.43 -19.95
N ASP A 70 22.08 0.32 -19.32
CA ASP A 70 23.48 -0.09 -19.11
C ASP A 70 24.07 -0.88 -20.30
N GLU A 71 23.30 -1.11 -21.38
CA GLU A 71 23.79 -1.68 -22.64
C GLU A 71 23.99 -0.58 -23.70
N LYS A 72 24.97 0.32 -23.48
CA LYS A 72 25.53 1.10 -24.61
C LYS A 72 26.82 0.43 -25.09
N PRO A 73 26.92 0.06 -26.39
CA PRO A 73 28.13 -0.51 -26.95
C PRO A 73 29.26 0.49 -26.78
N THR A 74 30.34 0.06 -26.12
CA THR A 74 31.62 0.77 -26.12
C THR A 74 32.05 0.94 -27.58
N GLU A 75 31.91 2.15 -28.12
CA GLU A 75 32.46 2.53 -29.42
C GLU A 75 33.98 2.36 -29.35
N THR A 76 34.47 1.30 -29.99
CA THR A 76 35.87 1.12 -30.36
C THR A 76 36.25 2.25 -31.29
N ILE A 77 37.06 3.19 -30.82
CA ILE A 77 37.72 4.18 -31.66
C ILE A 77 39.10 3.61 -32.01
N GLU A 78 39.31 3.39 -33.31
CA GLU A 78 40.58 2.99 -33.96
C GLU A 78 41.70 4.03 -33.78
#